data_AF-A0A954KQ40-F1
#
_entry.id   AF-A0A954KQ40-F1
#
_cell.length_a   1.000
_cell.length_b   1.000
_cell.length_c   1.000
_cell.angle_alpha   90.00
_cell.angle_beta   90.00
_cell.angle_gamma   90.00
#
_symmetry.space_group_name_H-M   'P 1'
#
loop_
_entity.id
_entity.type
_entity.pdbx_description
1 polymer ?
#
loop_
_entity_poly.entity_id
_entity_poly.type
_entity_poly.pdbx_seq_one_letter_code
_entity_poly.pdbx_strand_id
1 'polypeptide(L)'
;FIGQRTAELTGRQDLKLISCHLGGSSSICAQQGGESRATTMGMTPQTGLPQNNRVGDFDAFALPLLMRRTGKSLETLLAELSSTGGLLGLSGGLSGDCRDLEEAAAKGHEGAQRALNVFVANIRHYIGAYMAVLAGTEAIVFTGGIGEKSRLIREQVCQGFAWAGLELDQEKNQTGQGEFLLSSSA
;
A
#
# COMPACT_ATOMS: atom_id res chain seq x y z
N PHE A 1 2.30 -7.62 15.89
CA PHE A 1 3.34 -8.48 15.28
C PHE A 1 4.47 -7.66 14.67
N ILE A 2 4.28 -7.00 13.53
CA ILE A 2 5.39 -6.35 12.79
C ILE A 2 6.22 -5.39 13.65
N GLY A 3 5.59 -4.45 14.36
CA GLY A 3 6.34 -3.54 15.24
C GLY A 3 7.15 -4.24 16.34
N GLN A 4 6.60 -5.28 16.95
CA GLN A 4 7.33 -6.09 17.95
C GLN A 4 8.50 -6.82 17.31
N ARG A 5 8.28 -7.45 16.15
CA ARG A 5 9.32 -8.21 15.47
C ARG A 5 10.46 -7.31 14.97
N THR A 6 10.14 -6.12 14.46
CA THR A 6 11.16 -5.13 14.09
C THR A 6 11.96 -4.65 15.30
N ALA A 7 11.32 -4.47 16.46
CA ALA A 7 12.03 -4.14 17.69
C ALA A 7 12.99 -5.24 18.13
N GLU A 8 12.60 -6.52 18.01
CA GLU A 8 13.48 -7.67 18.27
C GLU A 8 14.67 -7.72 17.31
N LEU A 9 14.44 -7.52 16.02
CA LEU A 9 15.48 -7.56 14.99
C LEU A 9 16.52 -6.44 15.13
N THR A 10 16.12 -5.30 15.68
CA THR A 10 16.97 -4.11 15.82
C THR A 10 17.51 -3.92 17.23
N GLY A 11 16.98 -4.64 18.22
CA GLY A 11 17.27 -4.42 19.64
C GLY A 11 16.71 -3.10 20.19
N ARG A 12 15.78 -2.45 19.47
CA ARG A 12 15.24 -1.12 19.84
C ARG A 12 13.73 -1.14 20.01
N GLN A 13 13.25 -0.70 21.17
CA GLN A 13 11.82 -0.65 21.50
C GLN A 13 11.17 0.71 21.24
N ASP A 14 11.95 1.76 20.99
CA ASP A 14 11.53 3.15 20.87
C ASP A 14 11.35 3.61 19.40
N LEU A 15 11.43 2.68 18.44
CA LEU A 15 11.46 2.97 17.01
C LEU A 15 10.24 3.74 16.52
N LYS A 16 10.49 4.71 15.63
CA LYS A 16 9.51 5.27 14.70
C LYS A 16 9.45 4.41 13.43
N LEU A 17 8.37 3.67 13.28
CA LEU A 17 8.21 2.65 12.24
C LEU A 17 6.96 2.93 11.39
N ILE A 18 7.08 2.77 10.08
CA ILE A 18 5.93 2.66 9.17
C ILE A 18 5.86 1.23 8.65
N SER A 19 4.84 0.47 9.05
CA SER A 19 4.59 -0.88 8.53
C SER A 19 3.60 -0.83 7.36
N CYS A 20 4.01 -1.35 6.21
CA CYS A 20 3.20 -1.51 5.00
C CYS A 20 2.76 -2.96 4.86
N HIS A 21 1.57 -3.28 5.38
CA HIS A 21 0.95 -4.59 5.17
C HIS A 21 0.24 -4.58 3.82
N LEU A 22 0.86 -5.21 2.80
CA LEU A 22 0.38 -5.20 1.43
C LEU A 22 -0.03 -6.62 1.02
N GLY A 23 -1.31 -6.79 0.69
CA GLY A 23 -1.91 -8.06 0.28
C GLY A 23 -3.21 -7.82 -0.49
N GLY A 24 -4.06 -8.85 -0.61
CA GLY A 24 -5.40 -8.66 -1.19
C GLY A 24 -6.19 -7.59 -0.42
N SER A 25 -6.00 -7.57 0.91
CA SER A 25 -6.27 -6.40 1.75
C SER A 25 -4.95 -5.76 2.18
N SER A 26 -4.82 -4.44 2.03
CA SER A 26 -3.63 -3.66 2.33
C SER A 26 -3.90 -2.52 3.29
N SER A 27 -3.01 -2.29 4.25
CA SER A 27 -3.06 -1.15 5.16
C SER A 27 -1.65 -0.71 5.55
N ILE A 28 -1.52 0.56 5.93
CA ILE A 28 -0.26 1.11 6.46
C ILE A 28 -0.52 1.57 7.89
N CYS A 29 0.47 1.41 8.76
CA CYS A 29 0.41 1.87 10.15
C CYS A 29 1.70 2.60 10.51
N ALA A 30 1.55 3.79 11.09
CA ALA A 30 2.62 4.53 11.75
C ALA A 30 2.68 4.14 13.22
N GLN A 31 3.85 3.79 13.71
CA GLN A 31 4.08 3.33 15.08
C GLN A 31 5.26 4.07 15.70
N GLN A 32 5.17 4.35 17.00
CA GLN A 32 6.26 4.92 17.78
C GLN A 32 6.32 4.21 19.13
N GLY A 33 7.47 3.62 19.46
CA GLY A 33 7.62 2.96 20.77
C GLY A 33 6.69 1.77 20.97
N GLY A 34 6.34 1.07 19.88
CA GLY A 34 5.34 -0.01 19.91
C GLY A 34 3.88 0.42 19.93
N GLU A 35 3.59 1.72 20.00
CA GLU A 35 2.23 2.26 19.97
C GLU A 35 1.83 2.72 18.57
N SER A 36 0.62 2.35 18.11
CA SER A 36 0.05 2.85 16.86
C SER A 36 -0.32 4.34 16.99
N ARG A 37 0.22 5.17 16.10
CA ARG A 37 -0.06 6.62 16.01
C ARG A 37 -1.01 6.97 14.87
N ALA A 38 -0.99 6.20 13.78
CA ALA A 38 -1.93 6.33 12.67
C ALA A 38 -2.08 5.00 11.91
N THR A 39 -3.22 4.81 11.25
CA THR A 39 -3.49 3.67 10.37
C THR A 39 -4.44 4.08 9.23
N THR A 40 -4.31 3.44 8.08
CA THR A 40 -5.02 3.88 6.86
C THR A 40 -6.47 3.48 6.83
N MET A 41 -6.82 2.36 7.49
CA MET A 41 -8.21 1.94 7.62
C MET A 41 -8.86 2.68 8.80
N GLY A 42 -10.03 3.24 8.57
CA GLY A 42 -10.86 3.87 9.58
C GLY A 42 -11.84 2.90 10.23
N MET A 43 -13.08 3.35 10.42
CA MET A 43 -14.16 2.56 11.03
C MET A 43 -14.43 1.24 10.28
N THR A 44 -14.16 1.21 8.97
CA THR A 44 -14.27 0.02 8.14
C THR A 44 -12.99 -0.19 7.32
N PRO A 45 -12.76 -1.41 6.80
CA PRO A 45 -11.67 -1.68 5.87
C PRO A 45 -11.80 -1.05 4.47
N GLN A 46 -12.70 -0.09 4.27
CA GLN A 46 -12.99 0.53 2.97
C GLN A 46 -12.13 1.77 2.68
N THR A 47 -11.44 2.31 3.69
CA THR A 47 -10.60 3.52 3.58
C THR A 47 -9.13 3.18 3.52
N GLY A 48 -8.33 4.12 3.04
CA GLY A 48 -6.90 3.94 2.84
C GLY A 48 -6.55 3.58 1.41
N LEU A 49 -5.67 2.59 1.26
CA LEU A 49 -5.17 2.15 -0.04
C LEU A 49 -6.29 1.56 -0.92
N PRO A 50 -6.21 1.67 -2.25
CA PRO A 50 -6.98 0.79 -3.12
C PRO A 50 -6.56 -0.66 -2.86
N GLN A 51 -7.56 -1.53 -2.76
CA GLN A 51 -7.41 -2.93 -2.39
C GLN A 51 -7.56 -3.80 -3.65
N ASN A 52 -7.50 -5.12 -3.55
CA ASN A 52 -7.74 -5.98 -4.72
C ASN A 52 -9.07 -5.66 -5.43
N ASN A 53 -10.13 -5.39 -4.68
CA ASN A 53 -11.47 -5.14 -5.22
C ASN A 53 -12.28 -4.05 -4.47
N ARG A 54 -11.67 -3.35 -3.51
CA ARG A 54 -12.28 -2.21 -2.80
C ARG A 54 -11.56 -0.94 -3.16
N VAL A 55 -12.31 0.16 -3.28
CA VAL A 55 -11.77 1.43 -3.79
C VAL A 55 -10.72 2.10 -2.90
N GLY A 56 -10.77 1.90 -1.58
CA GLY A 56 -9.95 2.70 -0.65
C GLY A 56 -10.52 4.11 -0.51
N ASP A 57 -9.64 5.10 -0.37
CA ASP A 57 -10.07 6.49 -0.27
C ASP A 57 -10.87 6.94 -1.49
N PHE A 58 -12.04 7.53 -1.21
CA PHE A 58 -13.02 7.90 -2.22
C PHE A 58 -13.76 9.16 -1.77
N ASP A 59 -13.99 10.08 -2.71
CA ASP A 59 -14.76 11.30 -2.44
C ASP A 59 -16.25 10.95 -2.26
N ALA A 60 -16.75 11.08 -1.04
CA ALA A 60 -18.15 10.84 -0.73
C ALA A 60 -19.12 11.73 -1.55
N PHE A 61 -18.69 12.91 -1.98
CA PHE A 61 -19.49 13.81 -2.82
C PHE A 61 -19.59 13.36 -4.28
N ALA A 62 -18.81 12.36 -4.71
CA ALA A 62 -19.01 11.71 -5.99
C ALA A 62 -20.24 10.78 -6.00
N LEU A 63 -20.70 10.28 -4.83
CA LEU A 63 -21.85 9.36 -4.76
C LEU A 63 -23.14 9.97 -5.35
N PRO A 64 -23.58 11.19 -4.99
CA PRO A 64 -24.76 11.79 -5.61
C PRO A 64 -24.65 11.93 -7.13
N LEU A 65 -23.46 12.24 -7.65
CA LEU A 65 -23.21 12.34 -9.08
C LEU A 65 -23.33 10.97 -9.76
N LEU A 66 -22.72 9.94 -9.17
CA LEU A 66 -22.83 8.56 -9.66
C LEU A 66 -24.27 8.06 -9.64
N MET A 67 -25.02 8.32 -8.57
CA MET A 67 -26.43 7.97 -8.47
C MET A 67 -27.24 8.61 -9.60
N ARG A 68 -27.08 9.93 -9.82
CA ARG A 68 -27.78 10.64 -10.91
C ARG A 68 -27.40 10.14 -12.30
N ARG A 69 -26.13 9.79 -12.52
CA ARG A 69 -25.62 9.36 -13.83
C ARG A 69 -25.97 7.92 -14.16
N THR A 70 -26.04 7.04 -13.16
CA THR A 70 -26.22 5.60 -13.36
C THR A 70 -27.63 5.11 -13.03
N GLY A 71 -28.41 5.90 -12.30
CA GLY A 71 -29.72 5.50 -11.77
C GLY A 71 -29.63 4.45 -10.65
N LYS A 72 -28.43 4.08 -10.19
CA LYS A 72 -28.23 3.08 -9.13
C LYS A 72 -28.57 3.65 -7.76
N SER A 73 -29.06 2.78 -6.87
CA SER A 73 -29.26 3.14 -5.46
C SER A 73 -27.91 3.32 -4.75
N LEU A 74 -27.94 3.96 -3.59
CA LEU A 74 -26.76 4.11 -2.75
C LEU A 74 -26.21 2.75 -2.33
N GLU A 75 -27.07 1.81 -1.95
CA GLU A 75 -26.70 0.46 -1.53
C GLU A 75 -25.99 -0.30 -2.66
N THR A 76 -26.51 -0.21 -3.89
CA THR A 76 -25.85 -0.82 -5.06
C THR A 76 -24.47 -0.22 -5.29
N LEU A 77 -24.33 1.10 -5.23
CA LEU A 77 -23.03 1.75 -5.40
C LEU A 77 -22.04 1.37 -4.30
N LEU A 78 -22.47 1.33 -3.04
CA LEU A 78 -21.62 0.91 -1.93
C LEU A 78 -21.18 -0.55 -2.06
N ALA A 79 -22.06 -1.44 -2.54
CA ALA A 79 -21.71 -2.82 -2.84
C ALA A 79 -20.65 -2.91 -3.96
N GLU A 80 -20.78 -2.11 -5.02
CA GLU A 80 -19.77 -2.05 -6.10
C GLU A 80 -18.43 -1.51 -5.60
N LEU A 81 -18.44 -0.39 -4.87
CA LEU A 81 -17.22 0.21 -4.30
C LEU A 81 -16.47 -0.76 -3.37
N SER A 82 -17.18 -1.70 -2.76
CA SER A 82 -16.63 -2.68 -1.81
C SER A 82 -16.31 -4.05 -2.43
N SER A 83 -16.59 -4.28 -3.72
CA SER A 83 -16.40 -5.62 -4.32
C SER A 83 -15.92 -5.65 -5.77
N THR A 84 -16.06 -4.57 -6.52
CA THR A 84 -15.66 -4.47 -7.94
C THR A 84 -14.79 -3.25 -8.24
N GLY A 85 -14.36 -2.52 -7.21
CA GLY A 85 -13.46 -1.38 -7.30
C GLY A 85 -11.98 -1.76 -7.20
N GLY A 86 -11.17 -0.86 -6.64
CA GLY A 86 -9.75 -1.11 -6.36
C GLY A 86 -8.94 -1.49 -7.60
N LEU A 87 -8.00 -2.42 -7.44
CA LEU A 87 -7.14 -2.88 -8.54
C LEU A 87 -7.94 -3.57 -9.65
N LEU A 88 -8.98 -4.33 -9.31
CA LEU A 88 -9.89 -4.95 -10.27
C LEU A 88 -10.58 -3.91 -11.15
N GLY A 89 -11.19 -2.90 -10.54
CA GLY A 89 -11.85 -1.82 -11.27
C GLY A 89 -10.88 -0.99 -12.11
N LEU A 90 -9.72 -0.63 -11.54
CA LEU A 90 -8.69 0.17 -12.22
C LEU A 90 -8.06 -0.56 -13.41
N SER A 91 -7.96 -1.88 -13.34
CA SER A 91 -7.47 -2.74 -14.42
C SER A 91 -8.50 -3.02 -15.51
N GLY A 92 -9.71 -2.48 -15.40
CA GLY A 92 -10.79 -2.71 -16.37
C GLY A 92 -11.44 -4.07 -16.22
N GLY A 93 -11.42 -4.66 -15.03
CA GLY A 93 -11.97 -5.99 -14.74
C GLY A 93 -11.01 -7.14 -15.03
N LEU A 94 -9.73 -6.87 -15.31
CA LEU A 94 -8.73 -7.89 -15.60
C LEU A 94 -8.42 -8.77 -14.39
N SER A 95 -7.91 -8.17 -13.31
CA SER A 95 -7.59 -8.88 -12.07
C SER A 95 -7.47 -7.91 -10.89
N GLY A 96 -7.71 -8.43 -9.68
CA GLY A 96 -7.35 -7.76 -8.42
C GLY A 96 -6.06 -8.30 -7.78
N ASP A 97 -5.46 -9.36 -8.34
CA ASP A 97 -4.20 -9.92 -7.85
C ASP A 97 -3.01 -9.13 -8.44
N CYS A 98 -2.10 -8.66 -7.58
CA CYS A 98 -0.97 -7.86 -8.03
C CYS A 98 -0.03 -8.63 -8.97
N ARG A 99 0.10 -9.96 -8.83
CA ARG A 99 0.97 -10.77 -9.68
C ARG A 99 0.45 -10.80 -11.11
N ASP A 100 -0.85 -11.05 -11.29
CA ASP A 100 -1.49 -11.03 -12.60
C ASP A 100 -1.34 -9.65 -13.27
N LEU A 101 -1.47 -8.59 -12.48
CA LEU A 101 -1.32 -7.21 -12.96
C LEU A 101 0.12 -6.89 -13.35
N GLU A 102 1.12 -7.34 -12.60
CA GLU A 102 2.54 -7.20 -12.95
C GLU A 102 2.85 -7.92 -14.27
N GLU A 103 2.37 -9.15 -14.43
CA GLU A 103 2.55 -9.92 -15.67
C GLU A 103 1.87 -9.26 -16.87
N ALA A 104 0.65 -8.74 -16.69
CA ALA A 104 -0.10 -8.07 -17.75
C ALA A 104 0.52 -6.72 -18.11
N ALA A 105 0.97 -5.95 -17.12
CA ALA A 105 1.66 -4.68 -17.34
C ALA A 105 2.97 -4.89 -18.12
N ALA A 106 3.74 -5.93 -17.79
CA ALA A 106 4.95 -6.30 -18.53
C ALA A 106 4.67 -6.67 -20.02
N LYS A 107 3.44 -7.08 -20.33
CA LYS A 107 2.96 -7.36 -21.70
C LYS A 107 2.29 -6.15 -22.36
N GLY A 108 2.31 -4.96 -21.74
CA GLY A 108 1.77 -3.73 -22.28
C GLY A 108 0.28 -3.46 -21.98
N HIS A 109 -0.33 -4.18 -21.03
CA HIS A 109 -1.73 -3.92 -20.68
C HIS A 109 -1.88 -2.61 -19.88
N GLU A 110 -2.39 -1.55 -20.53
CA GLU A 110 -2.48 -0.21 -19.96
C GLU A 110 -3.29 -0.14 -18.65
N GLY A 111 -4.40 -0.88 -18.57
CA GLY A 111 -5.21 -0.93 -17.34
C GLY A 111 -4.45 -1.53 -16.16
N ALA A 112 -3.58 -2.50 -16.42
CA ALA A 112 -2.82 -3.16 -15.37
C ALA A 112 -1.72 -2.23 -14.85
N GLN A 113 -1.01 -1.58 -15.77
CA GLN A 113 -0.04 -0.53 -15.44
C GLN A 113 -0.70 0.61 -14.65
N ARG A 114 -1.90 1.05 -15.06
CA ARG A 114 -2.67 2.08 -14.34
C ARG A 114 -2.99 1.64 -12.91
N ALA A 115 -3.48 0.41 -12.72
CA ALA A 115 -3.81 -0.11 -11.40
C ALA A 115 -2.59 -0.14 -10.47
N LEU A 116 -1.44 -0.63 -10.96
CA LEU A 116 -0.18 -0.66 -10.21
C LEU A 116 0.32 0.75 -9.87
N ASN A 117 0.29 1.68 -10.83
CA ASN A 117 0.71 3.06 -10.61
C ASN A 117 -0.12 3.75 -9.53
N VAL A 118 -1.45 3.57 -9.57
CA VAL A 118 -2.35 4.14 -8.56
C VAL A 118 -2.09 3.51 -7.19
N PHE A 119 -1.87 2.19 -7.12
CA PHE A 119 -1.54 1.50 -5.87
C PHE A 119 -0.25 2.03 -5.24
N VAL A 120 0.83 2.09 -6.02
CA VAL A 120 2.13 2.62 -5.60
C VAL A 120 2.00 4.08 -5.16
N ALA A 121 1.30 4.92 -5.93
CA ALA A 121 1.12 6.33 -5.59
C ALA A 121 0.41 6.51 -4.24
N ASN A 122 -0.61 5.69 -3.94
CA ASN A 122 -1.32 5.73 -2.66
C ASN A 122 -0.44 5.24 -1.50
N ILE A 123 0.37 4.19 -1.70
CA ILE A 123 1.32 3.74 -0.68
C ILE A 123 2.30 4.86 -0.34
N ARG A 124 2.88 5.50 -1.37
CA ARG A 124 3.83 6.61 -1.21
C ARG A 124 3.20 7.81 -0.52
N HIS A 125 1.95 8.15 -0.88
CA HIS A 125 1.18 9.20 -0.21
C HIS A 125 1.12 8.96 1.30
N TYR A 126 0.69 7.76 1.71
CA TYR A 126 0.53 7.42 3.11
C TYR A 126 1.86 7.30 3.86
N ILE A 127 2.92 6.79 3.22
CA ILE A 127 4.27 6.83 3.79
C ILE A 127 4.69 8.27 4.08
N GLY A 128 4.53 9.19 3.12
CA GLY A 128 4.85 10.60 3.33
C GLY A 128 4.01 11.25 4.43
N ALA A 129 2.70 11.00 4.44
CA ALA A 129 1.81 11.47 5.50
C ALA A 129 2.24 10.95 6.88
N TYR A 130 2.68 9.70 6.97
CA TYR A 130 3.06 9.08 8.23
C TYR A 130 4.46 9.44 8.70
N MET A 131 5.37 9.76 7.80
CA MET A 131 6.61 10.47 8.16
C MET A 131 6.30 11.81 8.83
N ALA A 132 5.28 12.54 8.37
CA ALA A 132 4.87 13.78 9.01
C ALA A 132 4.25 13.53 10.40
N VAL A 133 3.39 12.51 10.54
CA VAL A 133 2.81 12.10 11.84
C VAL A 133 3.88 11.76 12.87
N LEU A 134 4.93 11.04 12.46
CA LEU A 134 6.01 10.60 13.33
C LEU A 134 7.14 11.64 13.49
N ALA A 135 7.09 12.76 12.76
CA ALA A 135 8.20 13.70 12.61
C ALA A 135 9.51 12.99 12.23
N GLY A 136 9.48 12.30 11.09
CA GLY A 136 10.54 11.43 10.57
C GLY A 136 10.13 9.95 10.57
N THR A 137 11.03 9.06 10.17
CA THR A 137 10.85 7.61 10.30
C THR A 137 12.22 6.95 10.41
N GLU A 138 12.34 5.88 11.17
CA GLU A 138 13.59 5.13 11.34
C GLU A 138 13.55 3.80 10.58
N ALA A 139 12.36 3.27 10.33
CA ALA A 139 12.18 2.07 9.52
C ALA A 139 10.89 2.15 8.70
N ILE A 140 10.94 1.60 7.48
CA ILE A 140 9.77 1.20 6.72
C ILE A 140 9.84 -0.31 6.52
N VAL A 141 8.78 -1.01 6.88
CA VAL A 141 8.74 -2.48 6.82
C VAL A 141 7.63 -2.93 5.88
N PHE A 142 7.99 -3.71 4.87
CA PHE A 142 7.03 -4.35 3.97
C PHE A 142 6.68 -5.75 4.49
N THR A 143 5.40 -6.08 4.45
CA THR A 143 4.87 -7.39 4.89
C THR A 143 3.57 -7.69 4.14
N GLY A 144 3.03 -8.90 4.31
CA GLY A 144 1.87 -9.38 3.58
C GLY A 144 2.28 -9.93 2.22
N GLY A 145 1.34 -10.60 1.55
CA GLY A 145 1.62 -11.36 0.33
C GLY A 145 2.25 -10.54 -0.79
N ILE A 146 1.84 -9.27 -0.97
CA ILE A 146 2.43 -8.36 -1.95
C ILE A 146 3.74 -7.78 -1.40
N GLY A 147 3.75 -7.31 -0.15
CA GLY A 147 4.92 -6.64 0.43
C GLY A 147 6.14 -7.56 0.52
N GLU A 148 5.93 -8.85 0.78
CA GLU A 148 7.00 -9.86 0.88
C GLU A 148 7.48 -10.34 -0.48
N LYS A 149 6.60 -10.42 -1.49
CA LYS A 149 6.91 -11.12 -2.76
C LYS A 149 7.12 -10.20 -3.95
N SER A 150 6.45 -9.05 -3.99
CA SER A 150 6.57 -8.12 -5.12
C SER A 150 7.78 -7.21 -4.96
N ARG A 151 8.87 -7.59 -5.64
CA ARG A 151 10.09 -6.77 -5.75
C ARG A 151 9.81 -5.45 -6.46
N LEU A 152 8.97 -5.50 -7.49
CA LEU A 152 8.59 -4.34 -8.30
C LEU A 152 7.84 -3.31 -7.45
N ILE A 153 6.85 -3.73 -6.66
CA ILE A 153 6.11 -2.81 -5.80
C ILE A 153 7.02 -2.18 -4.76
N ARG A 154 7.89 -2.96 -4.08
CA ARG A 154 8.86 -2.38 -3.12
C ARG A 154 9.77 -1.36 -3.78
N GLU A 155 10.31 -1.66 -4.95
CA GLU A 155 11.17 -0.77 -5.73
C GLU A 155 10.46 0.55 -6.07
N GLN A 156 9.27 0.47 -6.69
CA GLN A 156 8.52 1.65 -7.09
C GLN A 156 8.03 2.48 -5.90
N VAL A 157 7.71 1.84 -4.77
CA VAL A 157 7.36 2.55 -3.54
C VAL A 157 8.56 3.33 -3.01
N CYS A 158 9.75 2.72 -2.95
CA CYS A 158 10.95 3.37 -2.41
C CYS A 158 11.54 4.46 -3.31
N GLN A 159 11.25 4.45 -4.61
CA GLN A 159 11.82 5.40 -5.58
C GLN A 159 11.61 6.87 -5.15
N GLY A 160 12.62 7.73 -5.25
CA GLY A 160 12.44 9.17 -4.99
C GLY A 160 12.24 9.57 -3.52
N PHE A 161 12.46 8.67 -2.57
CA PHE A 161 12.57 9.00 -1.14
C PHE A 161 14.03 9.20 -0.66
N ALA A 162 15.00 9.30 -1.58
CA ALA A 162 16.41 9.54 -1.23
C ALA A 162 16.61 10.82 -0.39
N TRP A 163 15.80 11.87 -0.63
CA TRP A 163 15.81 13.09 0.18
C TRP A 163 15.41 12.86 1.65
N ALA A 164 14.72 11.76 1.95
CA ALA A 164 14.31 11.33 3.29
C ALA A 164 15.23 10.24 3.86
N GLY A 165 16.37 9.95 3.20
CA GLY A 165 17.31 8.92 3.62
C GLY A 165 16.87 7.48 3.33
N LEU A 166 15.86 7.29 2.47
CA LEU A 166 15.40 5.96 2.06
C LEU A 166 15.96 5.60 0.71
N GLU A 167 16.94 4.69 0.73
CA GLU A 167 17.56 4.13 -0.46
C GLU A 167 17.40 2.61 -0.44
N LEU A 168 16.77 2.08 -1.48
CA LEU A 168 16.60 0.65 -1.66
C LEU A 168 17.87 0.06 -2.29
N ASP A 169 18.38 -1.00 -1.68
CA ASP A 169 19.43 -1.83 -2.27
C ASP A 169 18.79 -2.82 -3.26
N GLN A 170 19.15 -2.64 -4.53
CA GLN A 170 18.58 -3.42 -5.63
C GLN A 170 18.91 -4.91 -5.52
N GLU A 171 20.14 -5.25 -5.12
CA GLU A 171 20.56 -6.64 -5.01
C GLU A 171 19.85 -7.33 -3.84
N LYS A 172 19.74 -6.65 -2.69
CA LYS A 172 19.00 -7.17 -1.53
C LYS A 172 17.51 -7.29 -1.84
N ASN A 173 16.91 -6.35 -2.57
CA ASN A 173 15.52 -6.46 -3.00
C ASN A 173 15.30 -7.67 -3.93
N GLN A 174 16.29 -7.99 -4.78
CA GLN A 174 16.22 -9.13 -5.69
C GLN A 174 16.48 -10.47 -4.99
N THR A 175 17.37 -10.55 -4.02
CA THR A 175 17.84 -11.83 -3.47
C THR A 175 17.28 -12.15 -2.08
N GLY A 176 16.80 -11.14 -1.37
CA GLY A 176 16.31 -11.25 0.00
C GLY A 176 15.13 -12.21 0.17
N GLN A 177 15.16 -12.98 1.26
CA GLN A 177 14.12 -13.92 1.65
C GLN A 177 13.91 -13.87 3.17
N GLY A 178 12.70 -14.21 3.62
CA GLY A 178 12.34 -14.17 5.03
C GLY A 178 12.41 -12.76 5.60
N GLU A 179 13.08 -12.60 6.74
CA GLU A 179 13.34 -11.31 7.36
C GLU A 179 14.72 -10.80 6.91
N PHE A 180 14.74 -9.71 6.15
CA PHE A 180 15.98 -9.16 5.59
C PHE A 180 15.94 -7.63 5.50
N LEU A 181 17.12 -7.03 5.48
CA LEU A 181 17.28 -5.59 5.30
C LEU A 181 17.20 -5.23 3.81
N LEU A 182 16.32 -4.28 3.45
CA LEU A 182 16.10 -3.83 2.08
C LEU A 182 17.01 -2.65 1.67
N SER A 183 17.56 -1.91 2.63
CA SER A 183 18.34 -0.71 2.35
C SER A 183 19.83 -1.01 2.19
N SER A 184 20.52 -0.13 1.46
CA SER A 184 21.98 -0.03 1.52
C SER A 184 22.33 0.40 2.95
N SER A 185 23.36 -0.20 3.53
CA SER A 185 23.77 0.11 4.90
C SER A 185 24.18 1.59 4.98
N ALA A 186 23.68 2.31 5.98
CA ALA A 186 24.37 3.45 6.57
C ALA A 186 24.70 3.09 8.02
#